data_AF-A6Q900-F1
#
_entry.id   AF-A6Q900-F1
#
_cell.length_a   1.000
_cell.length_b   1.000
_cell.length_c   1.000
_cell.angle_alpha   90.00
_cell.angle_beta   90.00
_cell.angle_gamma   90.00
#
_symmetry.space_group_name_H-M   'P 1'
#
loop_
_entity.id
_entity.type
_entity.pdbx_description
1 polymer ?
#
loop_
_entity_poly.entity_id
_entity_poly.type
_entity_poly.pdbx_seq_one_letter_code
_entity_poly.pdbx_strand_id
1 'polypeptide(L)' 'MGYPGIKLSDKDDTVHGYLFYSDNLCEHWDFLDEFEGEEFVRSKVTVERYDELDVETYIYVLKEEKDSIEDLS' A
#
# COMPACT_ATOMS: atom_id res chain seq x y z
N MET A 1 4.65 -16.25 -10.72
CA MET A 1 3.62 -16.07 -9.69
C MET A 1 3.52 -14.57 -9.48
N GLY A 2 2.52 -13.93 -10.08
CA GLY A 2 2.34 -12.48 -9.96
C GLY A 2 1.36 -12.20 -8.83
N TYR A 3 1.80 -11.51 -7.79
CA TYR A 3 0.90 -10.99 -6.78
C TYR A 3 0.24 -9.70 -7.31
N PRO A 4 -1.04 -9.47 -7.04
CA PRO A 4 -1.69 -8.22 -7.42
C PRO A 4 -1.07 -7.08 -6.60
N GLY A 5 -0.34 -6.19 -7.26
CA GLY A 5 0.21 -4.99 -6.64
C GLY A 5 -0.79 -3.83 -6.69
N ILE A 6 -0.80 -3.02 -5.63
CA ILE A 6 -1.67 -1.84 -5.50
C ILE A 6 -0.85 -0.59 -5.75
N LYS A 7 -1.42 0.39 -6.46
CA LYS A 7 -0.66 1.58 -6.88
C LYS A 7 -0.91 2.88 -6.12
N LEU A 8 -1.94 3.17 -5.32
CA LEU A 8 -2.19 4.54 -4.80
C LEU A 8 -2.04 5.66 -5.85
N SER A 9 -3.15 5.96 -6.51
CA SER A 9 -3.25 7.12 -7.39
C SER A 9 -4.28 8.08 -6.78
N ASP A 10 -3.88 9.34 -6.63
CA ASP A 10 -4.73 10.42 -6.08
C ASP A 10 -5.95 10.72 -6.98
N LYS A 11 -5.92 10.21 -8.22
CA LYS A 11 -6.96 10.42 -9.24
C LYS A 11 -7.91 9.22 -9.41
N ASP A 12 -7.64 8.10 -8.75
CA ASP A 12 -8.39 6.87 -8.94
C ASP A 12 -9.41 6.62 -7.83
N ASP A 13 -10.32 5.69 -8.11
CA ASP A 13 -11.46 5.35 -7.25
C ASP A 13 -11.02 4.65 -5.95
N THR A 14 -11.89 4.65 -4.94
CA THR A 14 -11.61 3.97 -3.67
C THR A 14 -11.44 2.47 -3.86
N VAL A 15 -10.35 1.91 -3.34
CA VAL A 15 -10.08 0.47 -3.43
C VAL A 15 -10.77 -0.26 -2.29
N HIS A 16 -11.74 -1.10 -2.62
CA HIS A 16 -12.34 -2.01 -1.63
C HIS A 16 -11.37 -3.15 -1.30
N GLY A 17 -10.92 -3.17 -0.05
CA GLY A 17 -10.03 -4.19 0.48
C GLY A 17 -10.48 -4.69 1.85
N TYR A 18 -9.64 -5.53 2.45
CA TYR A 18 -9.83 -5.98 3.82
C TYR A 18 -8.73 -5.38 4.69
N LEU A 19 -9.13 -4.73 5.79
CA LEU A 19 -8.21 -4.26 6.80
C LEU A 19 -7.91 -5.40 7.78
N PHE A 20 -6.67 -5.87 7.78
CA PHE A 20 -6.17 -6.82 8.76
C PHE A 20 -5.31 -6.08 9.80
N TYR A 21 -5.59 -6.33 11.07
CA TYR A 21 -4.77 -5.88 12.19
C TYR A 21 -4.61 -7.05 13.16
N SER A 22 -3.42 -7.18 13.74
CA SER A 22 -3.09 -8.20 14.73
C SER A 22 -1.90 -7.69 15.54
N ASP A 23 -1.86 -7.96 16.84
CA ASP A 23 -0.72 -7.62 17.68
C ASP A 23 0.58 -8.27 17.19
N ASN A 24 0.49 -9.45 16.56
CA ASN A 24 1.63 -10.15 16.00
C ASN A 24 2.17 -9.50 14.71
N LEU A 25 1.42 -8.60 14.07
CA LEU A 25 1.86 -7.96 12.81
C LEU A 25 3.16 -7.18 13.02
N CYS A 26 3.37 -6.64 14.22
CA CYS A 26 4.59 -5.97 14.63
C CYS A 26 5.84 -6.84 14.45
N GLU A 27 5.74 -8.13 14.75
CA GLU A 27 6.84 -9.11 14.61
C GLU A 27 6.99 -9.61 13.17
N HIS A 28 5.95 -9.45 12.35
CA HIS A 28 5.93 -9.89 10.95
C HIS A 28 6.30 -8.79 9.95
N TRP A 29 6.45 -7.52 10.36
CA TRP A 29 6.82 -6.44 9.45
C TRP A 29 8.13 -6.71 8.70
N ASP A 30 9.16 -7.18 9.42
CA ASP A 30 10.47 -7.46 8.84
C ASP A 30 10.40 -8.58 7.78
N PHE A 31 9.61 -9.62 8.07
CA PHE A 31 9.36 -10.72 7.14
C PHE A 31 8.55 -10.29 5.92
N LEU A 32 7.55 -9.42 6.10
CA LEU A 32 6.74 -8.87 5.00
C LEU A 32 7.59 -7.98 4.08
N ASP A 33 8.45 -7.15 4.66
CA ASP A 33 9.38 -6.31 3.90
C ASP A 33 10.35 -7.15 3.08
N GLU A 34 10.93 -8.22 3.67
CA GLU A 34 11.81 -9.15 2.96
C GLU A 34 11.09 -9.96 1.88
N PHE A 35 9.82 -10.31 2.09
CA PHE A 35 9.01 -11.08 1.14
C PHE A 35 8.60 -10.27 -0.09
N GLU A 36 8.17 -9.03 0.11
CA GLU A 36 7.80 -8.12 -1.00
C GLU A 36 9.04 -7.60 -1.74
N GLY A 37 10.16 -7.43 -1.02
CA GLY A 37 11.43 -6.95 -1.57
C GLY A 37 11.42 -5.47 -1.96
N GLU A 38 12.42 -5.04 -2.72
CA GLU A 38 12.59 -3.61 -3.10
C GLU A 38 11.57 -3.09 -4.12
N GLU A 39 10.74 -3.98 -4.68
CA GLU A 39 9.71 -3.69 -5.69
C GLU A 39 8.46 -3.05 -5.06
N PHE A 40 8.28 -3.19 -3.75
CA PHE A 40 7.16 -2.60 -3.02
C PHE A 40 7.64 -1.68 -1.91
N VAL A 41 6.87 -0.63 -1.66
CA VAL A 41 7.13 0.32 -0.57
C VAL A 41 5.94 0.36 0.36
N ARG A 42 6.22 0.28 1.66
CA ARG A 42 5.20 0.47 2.69
C ARG A 42 4.78 1.94 2.74
N SER A 43 3.56 2.22 2.31
CA SER A 43 2.96 3.56 2.36
C SER A 43 1.91 3.63 3.47
N LYS A 44 1.85 4.75 4.17
CA LYS A 44 0.82 5.01 5.18
C LYS A 44 -0.44 5.50 4.47
N VAL A 45 -1.57 4.88 4.75
CA VAL A 45 -2.86 5.21 4.16
C VAL A 45 -3.94 5.27 5.23
N THR A 46 -4.95 6.10 4.98
CA THR A 46 -6.16 6.13 5.80
C THR A 46 -7.23 5.32 5.09
N VAL A 47 -7.78 4.33 5.77
CA VAL A 47 -8.89 3.52 5.24
C VAL A 47 -10.18 3.89 5.95
N GLU A 48 -11.24 4.08 5.19
CA GLU A 48 -12.59 4.27 5.71
C GLU A 48 -13.22 2.90 5.94
N ARG A 49 -13.56 2.59 7.19
CA ARG A 49 -14.30 1.37 7.53
C ARG A 49 -15.80 1.59 7.34
N TYR A 50 -16.54 0.49 7.13
CA TYR A 50 -18.01 0.50 7.08
C TYR A 50 -18.70 1.10 8.32
N ASP A 51 -17.96 1.21 9.43
CA ASP A 51 -18.43 1.76 10.70
C ASP A 51 -18.23 3.29 10.79
N GLU A 52 -17.99 3.96 9.64
CA GLU A 52 -17.70 5.40 9.53
C GLU A 52 -16.45 5.82 10.33
N LEU A 53 -15.52 4.86 10.52
CA LEU A 53 -14.26 5.06 11.24
C LEU A 53 -13.09 5.08 10.27
N ASP A 54 -12.35 6.17 10.29
CA ASP A 54 -11.04 6.30 9.65
C ASP A 54 -9.97 5.57 10.48
N VAL A 55 -9.26 4.65 9.84
CA VAL A 55 -8.14 3.95 10.47
C VAL A 55 -6.87 4.20 9.67
N GLU A 56 -5.86 4.73 10.36
CA GLU A 56 -4.52 4.86 9.80
C GLU A 56 -3.85 3.48 9.78
N THR A 57 -3.46 3.02 8.60
CA THR A 57 -2.80 1.73 8.40
C THR A 57 -1.65 1.86 7.40
N TYR A 58 -0.96 0.76 7.16
CA TYR A 58 0.09 0.67 6.17
C TYR A 58 -0.29 -0.36 5.10
N ILE A 59 0.02 -0.02 3.85
CA ILE A 59 -0.17 -0.90 2.70
C ILE A 59 1.11 -0.94 1.88
N TYR A 60 1.40 -2.10 1.30
CA TYR A 60 2.48 -2.25 0.33
C TYR A 60 1.98 -1.83 -1.03
N VAL A 61 2.61 -0.80 -1.59
CA VAL A 61 2.32 -0.33 -2.94
C VAL A 61 3.49 -0.63 -3.84
N LEU A 62 3.22 -0.93 -5.09
CA LEU A 62 4.28 -1.05 -6.08
C LEU A 62 5.06 0.25 -6.12
N LYS A 63 6.37 0.15 -5.97
CA LYS A 63 7.28 1.27 -6.12
C LYS A 63 7.26 1.65 -7.61
N GLU A 64 6.40 2.59 -7.95
CA GLU A 64 6.43 3.18 -9.27
C GLU A 64 7.79 3.85 -9.45
N GLU A 65 8.62 3.30 -10.34
CA GLU A 65 9.69 4.10 -10.92
C GLU A 65 9.02 5.35 -11.49
N LYS A 66 9.36 6.52 -10.94
CA LYS A 66 8.99 7.80 -11.54
C LYS A 66 9.63 7.89 -12.92
N ASP A 67 9.04 7.26 -13.92
CA ASP A 67 9.23 7.60 -15.33
C ASP A 67 8.05 8.47 -15.74
N SER A 68 8.10 9.73 -15.27
CA SER A 68 7.33 10.86 -15.78
C SER A 68 7.84 12.12 -15.06
N ILE A 69 9.12 12.45 -15.26
CA ILE A 69 9.56 13.84 -15.18
C ILE A 69 9.68 14.31 -16.63
N GLU A 70 8.83 15.29 -16.97
CA GLU A 70 8.85 16.13 -18.17
C GLU A 70 8.89 15.43 -19.55
N ASP A 71 7.71 15.00 -20.03
CA ASP A 71 7.33 15.42 -21.39
C ASP A 71 6.93 16.90 -21.28
N LEU A 72 7.70 17.78 -21.95
CA LEU A 72 7.53 19.24 -22.14
C LEU A 72 8.26 20.19 -21.17
N SER A 73 9.52 20.50 -21.51
CA SER A 73 10.01 21.90 -21.53
C SER A 73 10.93 22.14 -22.72
#